data_AF-A0A1I5SYX4-F1
#
_entry.id   AF-A0A1I5SYX4-F1
#
_cell.length_a   1.000
_cell.length_b   1.000
_cell.length_c   1.000
_cell.angle_alpha   90.00
_cell.angle_beta   90.00
_cell.angle_gamma   90.00
#
_symmetry.space_group_name_H-M   'P 1'
#
loop_
_entity.id
_entity.type
_entity.pdbx_description
1 polymer ?
#
loop_
_entity_poly.entity_id
_entity_poly.type
_entity_poly.pdbx_seq_one_letter_code
_entity_poly.pdbx_strand_id
1 'polypeptide(L)'
;MSINIFNDLEAIKLAIAIEERGERFYRQSARKVSDSTARVLLERLAEDEKEHKAVFEGLYQEFLKNKGKFDDEYLYDQDVAAYFNALAHSLIFPNEEEQARVVDQLQSLEDVIRFGIQAEKDSILLYTQMIISSKLSEAKDAFRRLLKEEKRHLVDLQAYLKRE
;
A
#
# COMPACT_ATOMS: atom_id res chain seq x y z
N MET A 1 -11.63 -23.40 4.65
CA MET A 1 -11.10 -22.09 4.21
C MET A 1 -12.27 -21.13 4.22
N SER A 2 -12.31 -20.23 5.18
CA SER A 2 -13.36 -19.21 5.26
C SER A 2 -13.08 -18.20 4.16
N ILE A 3 -13.99 -18.08 3.19
CA ILE A 3 -13.91 -17.02 2.19
C ILE A 3 -14.12 -15.72 2.95
N ASN A 4 -13.04 -14.97 3.21
CA ASN A 4 -13.16 -13.62 3.75
C ASN A 4 -13.76 -12.75 2.65
N ILE A 5 -15.01 -12.35 2.88
CA ILE A 5 -15.79 -11.51 1.96
C ILE A 5 -15.14 -10.12 1.99
N PHE A 6 -14.62 -9.69 0.84
CA PHE A 6 -13.89 -8.43 0.72
C PHE A 6 -14.86 -7.29 0.38
N ASN A 7 -14.89 -6.26 1.22
CA ASN A 7 -15.70 -5.06 1.02
C ASN A 7 -14.84 -3.79 1.12
N ASP A 8 -15.42 -2.62 0.84
CA ASP A 8 -14.71 -1.33 0.90
C ASP A 8 -14.03 -1.10 2.27
N LEU A 9 -14.61 -1.60 3.37
CA LEU A 9 -14.01 -1.51 4.70
C LEU A 9 -12.76 -2.40 4.84
N GLU A 10 -12.84 -3.66 4.40
CA GLU A 10 -11.70 -4.58 4.38
C GLU A 10 -10.59 -4.07 3.45
N ALA A 11 -10.96 -3.44 2.33
CA ALA A 11 -10.00 -2.79 1.46
C ALA A 11 -9.28 -1.60 2.08
N ILE A 12 -10.00 -0.76 2.81
CA ILE A 12 -9.38 0.35 3.54
C ILE A 12 -8.45 -0.18 4.62
N LYS A 13 -8.85 -1.22 5.37
CA LYS A 13 -7.95 -1.88 6.34
C LYS A 13 -6.70 -2.45 5.66
N LEU A 14 -6.87 -3.02 4.48
CA LEU A 14 -5.77 -3.56 3.69
C LEU A 14 -4.79 -2.46 3.28
N ALA A 15 -5.32 -1.34 2.77
CA ALA A 15 -4.53 -0.18 2.41
C ALA A 15 -3.76 0.37 3.61
N ILE A 16 -4.42 0.56 4.77
CA ILE A 16 -3.76 0.97 6.03
C ILE A 16 -2.58 0.03 6.36
N ALA A 17 -2.80 -1.28 6.24
CA ALA A 17 -1.77 -2.27 6.55
C ALA A 17 -0.60 -2.25 5.55
N ILE A 18 -0.85 -1.95 4.28
CA ILE A 18 0.18 -1.80 3.24
C ILE A 18 1.01 -0.55 3.51
N GLU A 19 0.37 0.60 3.70
CA GLU A 19 1.04 1.88 3.97
C GLU A 19 1.90 1.81 5.24
N GLU A 20 1.39 1.17 6.30
CA GLU A 20 2.16 0.98 7.52
C GLU A 20 3.39 0.08 7.30
N ARG A 21 3.26 -0.92 6.42
CA ARG A 21 4.37 -1.80 6.05
C ARG A 21 5.38 -1.07 5.16
N GLY A 22 4.94 -0.25 4.21
CA GLY A 22 5.78 0.58 3.36
C GLY A 22 6.58 1.59 4.19
N GLU A 23 5.91 2.31 5.10
CA GLU A 23 6.55 3.25 6.03
C GLU A 23 7.70 2.58 6.80
N ARG A 24 7.42 1.44 7.46
CA ARG A 24 8.43 0.69 8.20
C ARG A 24 9.58 0.24 7.31
N PHE A 25 9.27 -0.32 6.14
CA PHE A 25 10.26 -0.80 5.19
C PHE A 25 11.22 0.32 4.77
N TYR A 26 10.70 1.45 4.33
CA TYR A 26 11.51 2.58 3.88
C TYR A 26 12.30 3.20 5.04
N ARG A 27 11.68 3.33 6.23
CA ARG A 27 12.34 3.87 7.43
C ARG A 27 13.50 2.99 7.88
N GLN A 28 13.34 1.68 7.85
CA GLN A 28 14.41 0.74 8.22
C GLN A 28 15.51 0.71 7.15
N SER A 29 15.14 0.71 5.88
CA SER A 29 16.10 0.72 4.76
C SER A 29 16.96 1.98 4.76
N ALA A 30 16.36 3.15 5.01
CA ALA A 30 17.09 4.42 5.12
C ALA A 30 18.21 4.38 6.17
N ARG A 31 18.01 3.66 7.28
CA ARG A 31 19.01 3.51 8.36
C ARG A 31 20.17 2.61 7.98
N LYS A 32 19.98 1.70 7.01
CA LYS A 32 20.98 0.71 6.59
C LYS A 32 21.80 1.13 5.38
N VAL A 33 21.24 1.96 4.50
CA VAL A 33 21.94 2.41 3.30
C VAL A 33 23.04 3.42 3.65
N SER A 34 24.20 3.30 2.99
CA SER A 34 25.31 4.24 3.16
C SER A 34 25.20 5.46 2.22
N ASP A 35 24.60 5.28 1.04
CA ASP A 35 24.38 6.36 0.07
C ASP A 35 23.44 7.44 0.63
N SER A 36 23.89 8.69 0.61
CA SER A 36 23.13 9.82 1.15
C SER A 36 21.91 10.19 0.31
N THR A 37 21.99 10.03 -1.01
CA THR A 37 20.90 10.32 -1.94
C THR A 37 19.78 9.31 -1.76
N ALA A 38 20.13 8.02 -1.69
CA ALA A 38 19.18 6.96 -1.38
C ALA A 38 18.53 7.15 -0.01
N ARG A 39 19.33 7.50 1.01
CA ARG A 39 18.78 7.76 2.35
C ARG A 39 17.70 8.83 2.33
N VAL A 40 17.97 9.96 1.67
CA VAL A 40 16.99 11.05 1.54
C VAL A 40 15.73 10.60 0.80
N LEU A 41 15.89 9.84 -0.30
CA LEU A 41 14.75 9.30 -1.05
C LEU A 41 13.89 8.38 -0.16
N LEU A 42 14.52 7.43 0.54
CA LEU A 42 13.81 6.47 1.40
C LEU A 42 13.17 7.15 2.62
N GLU A 43 13.80 8.15 3.23
CA GLU A 43 13.20 8.91 4.33
C GLU A 43 11.97 9.70 3.89
N ARG A 44 12.01 10.27 2.68
CA ARG A 44 10.86 10.97 2.09
C ARG A 44 9.71 10.00 1.83
N LEU A 45 9.99 8.87 1.16
CA LEU A 45 8.98 7.83 0.91
C LEU A 45 8.36 7.33 2.21
N ALA A 46 9.16 7.08 3.25
CA ALA A 46 8.64 6.68 4.56
C ALA A 46 7.71 7.73 5.20
N GLU A 47 7.89 9.02 4.91
CA GLU A 47 6.97 10.05 5.40
C GLU A 47 5.70 10.12 4.55
N ASP A 48 5.83 9.98 3.22
CA ASP A 48 4.69 9.93 2.30
C ASP A 48 3.73 8.79 2.69
N GLU A 49 4.24 7.57 2.92
CA GLU A 49 3.46 6.39 3.35
C GLU A 49 2.75 6.61 4.70
N LYS A 50 3.40 7.32 5.63
CA LYS A 50 2.79 7.68 6.92
C LYS A 50 1.59 8.61 6.73
N GLU A 51 1.70 9.57 5.83
CA GLU A 51 0.60 10.47 5.49
C GLU A 51 -0.53 9.71 4.78
N HIS A 52 -0.20 8.78 3.88
CA HIS A 52 -1.17 7.94 3.18
C HIS A 52 -1.94 7.04 4.14
N LYS A 53 -1.25 6.37 5.07
CA LYS A 53 -1.87 5.63 6.18
C LYS A 53 -2.89 6.49 6.92
N ALA A 54 -2.53 7.72 7.29
CA ALA A 54 -3.42 8.61 8.03
C ALA A 54 -4.67 9.00 7.22
N VAL A 55 -4.56 9.15 5.90
CA VAL A 55 -5.71 9.36 5.01
C VAL A 55 -6.67 8.18 5.07
N PHE A 56 -6.17 6.95 4.96
CA PHE A 56 -7.02 5.75 5.02
C PHE A 56 -7.60 5.50 6.41
N GLU A 57 -6.87 5.77 7.48
CA GLU A 57 -7.40 5.73 8.85
C GLU A 57 -8.55 6.73 9.03
N GLY A 58 -8.42 7.94 8.47
CA GLY A 58 -9.50 8.93 8.44
C GLY A 58 -10.76 8.41 7.76
N LEU A 59 -10.62 7.87 6.55
CA LEU A 59 -11.73 7.25 5.81
C LEU A 59 -12.37 6.11 6.60
N TYR A 60 -11.56 5.24 7.21
CA TYR A 60 -12.03 4.14 8.03
C TYR A 60 -12.92 4.62 9.19
N GLN A 61 -12.49 5.66 9.90
CA GLN A 61 -13.28 6.25 10.99
C GLN A 61 -14.57 6.90 10.49
N GLU A 62 -14.55 7.55 9.33
CA GLU A 62 -15.76 8.10 8.69
C GLU A 62 -16.75 7.02 8.30
N PHE A 63 -16.26 5.89 7.78
CA PHE A 63 -17.09 4.71 7.49
C PHE A 63 -17.79 4.17 8.74
N LEU A 64 -17.04 3.98 9.82
CA LEU A 64 -17.60 3.48 11.08
C LEU A 64 -18.68 4.40 11.66
N LYS A 65 -18.52 5.72 11.54
CA LYS A 65 -19.52 6.71 11.99
C LYS A 65 -20.81 6.66 11.16
N ASN A 66 -20.70 6.31 9.88
CA ASN A 66 -21.82 6.29 8.94
C ASN A 66 -22.39 4.89 8.69
N LYS A 67 -22.01 3.88 9.50
CA LYS A 67 -22.36 2.46 9.31
C LYS A 67 -23.86 2.18 9.17
N GLY A 68 -24.75 3.05 9.67
CA GLY A 68 -26.20 2.93 9.51
C GLY A 68 -26.78 3.44 8.18
N LYS A 69 -25.96 3.98 7.27
CA LYS A 69 -26.38 4.49 5.95
C LYS A 69 -25.98 3.60 4.78
N PHE A 70 -25.16 2.59 5.04
CA PHE A 70 -24.66 1.68 4.03
C PHE A 70 -25.26 0.31 4.28
N ASP A 71 -25.95 -0.22 3.28
CA ASP A 71 -26.59 -1.52 3.37
C ASP A 71 -25.49 -2.60 3.39
N ASP A 72 -25.50 -3.48 4.41
CA ASP A 72 -24.53 -4.58 4.50
C ASP A 72 -24.71 -5.59 3.34
N GLU A 73 -25.82 -5.50 2.59
CA GLU A 73 -26.13 -6.26 1.37
C GLU A 73 -25.36 -5.77 0.12
N TYR A 74 -24.65 -4.63 0.21
CA TYR A 74 -24.20 -3.85 -0.95
C TYR A 74 -22.88 -4.31 -1.62
N LEU A 75 -22.27 -5.41 -1.16
CA LEU A 75 -20.84 -5.72 -1.37
C LEU A 75 -20.57 -7.14 -1.88
N TYR A 76 -21.54 -7.78 -2.51
CA TYR A 76 -21.41 -9.15 -3.03
C TYR A 76 -21.10 -9.18 -4.54
N ASP A 77 -19.83 -9.02 -4.88
CA ASP A 77 -19.31 -9.52 -6.16
C ASP A 77 -18.24 -10.57 -5.83
N GLN A 78 -18.60 -11.84 -6.04
CA GLN A 78 -17.73 -12.98 -5.69
C GLN A 78 -16.45 -13.00 -6.52
N ASP A 79 -16.50 -12.52 -7.76
CA ASP A 79 -15.34 -12.50 -8.66
C ASP A 79 -14.37 -11.40 -8.23
N VAL A 80 -14.89 -10.22 -7.89
CA VAL A 80 -14.10 -9.11 -7.32
C VAL A 80 -13.48 -9.54 -5.99
N ALA A 81 -14.25 -10.15 -5.09
CA ALA A 81 -13.73 -10.62 -3.80
C ALA A 81 -12.67 -11.72 -3.95
N ALA A 82 -12.83 -12.64 -4.90
CA ALA A 82 -11.82 -13.68 -5.18
C ALA A 82 -10.53 -13.07 -5.75
N TYR A 83 -10.66 -12.11 -6.68
CA TYR A 83 -9.54 -11.35 -7.22
C TYR A 83 -8.79 -10.60 -6.11
N PHE A 84 -9.50 -9.86 -5.24
CA PHE A 84 -8.88 -9.17 -4.12
C PHE A 84 -8.24 -10.10 -3.09
N ASN A 85 -8.84 -11.25 -2.79
CA ASN A 85 -8.19 -12.25 -1.92
C ASN A 85 -6.89 -12.78 -2.55
N ALA A 86 -6.88 -13.02 -3.86
CA ALA A 86 -5.67 -13.42 -4.57
C ALA A 86 -4.60 -12.31 -4.57
N LEU A 87 -5.01 -11.05 -4.79
CA LEU A 87 -4.13 -9.88 -4.65
C LEU A 87 -3.57 -9.77 -3.23
N ALA A 88 -4.42 -9.88 -2.21
CA ALA A 88 -4.03 -9.76 -0.81
C ALA A 88 -3.06 -10.88 -0.37
N HIS A 89 -3.21 -12.09 -0.92
CA HIS A 89 -2.29 -13.20 -0.66
C HIS A 89 -0.99 -13.13 -1.46
N SER A 90 -0.99 -12.47 -2.62
CA SER A 90 0.17 -12.46 -3.53
C SER A 90 1.02 -11.19 -3.47
N LEU A 91 0.46 -10.06 -3.02
CA LEU A 91 1.06 -8.73 -3.23
C LEU A 91 1.38 -8.00 -1.93
N ILE A 92 0.92 -8.51 -0.80
CA ILE A 92 1.10 -7.78 0.45
C ILE A 92 2.40 -8.21 1.06
N PHE A 93 3.25 -7.20 1.25
CA PHE A 93 4.43 -7.22 2.10
C PHE A 93 4.36 -8.36 3.12
N PRO A 94 5.41 -9.16 3.25
CA PRO A 94 5.47 -10.20 4.26
C PRO A 94 5.12 -9.65 5.65
N ASN A 95 4.66 -10.50 6.58
CA ASN A 95 4.35 -10.04 7.93
C ASN A 95 5.60 -9.40 8.60
N GLU A 96 5.43 -8.72 9.74
CA GLU A 96 6.50 -7.93 10.36
C GLU A 96 7.82 -8.70 10.54
N GLU A 97 7.77 -9.98 10.92
CA GLU A 97 8.96 -10.82 11.03
C GLU A 97 9.62 -11.08 9.67
N GLU A 98 8.82 -11.35 8.64
CA GLU A 98 9.33 -11.58 7.30
C GLU A 98 9.85 -10.30 6.67
N GLN A 99 9.28 -9.13 6.96
CA GLN A 99 9.84 -7.83 6.56
C GLN A 99 11.22 -7.61 7.17
N ALA A 100 11.38 -7.85 8.48
CA ALA A 100 12.68 -7.74 9.13
C ALA A 100 13.71 -8.70 8.48
N ARG A 101 13.30 -9.95 8.20
CA ARG A 101 14.12 -10.93 7.47
C ARG A 101 14.48 -10.46 6.07
N VAL A 102 13.54 -9.90 5.32
CA VAL A 102 13.79 -9.34 3.98
C VAL A 102 14.81 -8.21 4.11
N VAL A 103 14.58 -7.23 4.98
CA VAL A 103 15.46 -6.07 5.18
C VAL A 103 16.85 -6.47 5.70
N ASP A 104 16.97 -7.57 6.44
CA ASP A 104 18.26 -8.17 6.84
C ASP A 104 18.95 -8.92 5.70
N GLN A 105 18.20 -9.45 4.75
CA GLN A 105 18.71 -10.14 3.56
C GLN A 105 19.03 -9.19 2.38
N LEU A 106 18.57 -7.93 2.41
CA LEU A 106 18.95 -6.93 1.41
C LEU A 106 20.45 -6.66 1.52
N GLN A 107 21.21 -7.17 0.55
CA GLN A 107 22.67 -7.10 0.53
C GLN A 107 23.15 -5.81 -0.16
N SER A 108 22.28 -5.20 -0.96
CA SER A 108 22.60 -4.02 -1.77
C SER A 108 21.49 -2.97 -1.72
N LEU A 109 21.88 -1.73 -2.05
CA LEU A 109 20.93 -0.65 -2.29
C LEU A 109 19.99 -0.96 -3.46
N GLU A 110 20.51 -1.63 -4.50
CA GLU A 110 19.71 -2.09 -5.63
C GLU A 110 18.53 -2.96 -5.17
N ASP A 111 18.76 -3.91 -4.25
CA ASP A 111 17.71 -4.79 -3.72
C ASP A 111 16.62 -3.98 -3.00
N VAL A 112 17.00 -2.98 -2.20
CA VAL A 112 16.07 -2.08 -1.52
C VAL A 112 15.17 -1.36 -2.52
N ILE A 113 15.77 -0.79 -3.57
CA ILE A 113 15.04 -0.04 -4.59
C ILE A 113 14.13 -0.96 -5.41
N ARG A 114 14.59 -2.16 -5.77
CA ARG A 114 13.77 -3.16 -6.48
C ARG A 114 12.58 -3.61 -5.64
N PHE A 115 12.79 -3.80 -4.34
CA PHE A 115 11.70 -4.13 -3.43
C PHE A 115 10.69 -2.98 -3.37
N GLY A 116 11.16 -1.73 -3.17
CA GLY A 116 10.28 -0.55 -3.20
C GLY A 116 9.46 -0.47 -4.50
N ILE A 117 10.09 -0.67 -5.66
CA ILE A 117 9.41 -0.71 -6.96
C ILE A 117 8.27 -1.74 -6.99
N GLN A 118 8.47 -2.91 -6.37
CA GLN A 118 7.43 -3.92 -6.32
C GLN A 118 6.29 -3.49 -5.39
N ALA A 119 6.62 -2.95 -4.20
CA ALA A 119 5.64 -2.40 -3.27
C ALA A 119 4.75 -1.32 -3.93
N GLU A 120 5.35 -0.35 -4.62
CA GLU A 120 4.59 0.70 -5.31
C GLU A 120 3.63 0.14 -6.38
N LYS A 121 4.07 -0.88 -7.13
CA LYS A 121 3.22 -1.53 -8.14
C LYS A 121 2.03 -2.23 -7.51
N ASP A 122 2.24 -2.82 -6.35
CA ASP A 122 1.23 -3.57 -5.61
C ASP A 122 0.18 -2.60 -5.04
N SER A 123 0.61 -1.47 -4.45
CA SER A 123 -0.28 -0.35 -4.05
C SER A 123 -1.07 0.19 -5.25
N ILE A 124 -0.40 0.44 -6.39
CA ILE A 124 -1.03 0.92 -7.62
C ILE A 124 -2.13 -0.02 -8.10
N LEU A 125 -1.88 -1.33 -8.09
CA LEU A 125 -2.85 -2.33 -8.52
C LEU A 125 -4.06 -2.38 -7.58
N LEU A 126 -3.82 -2.36 -6.27
CA LEU A 126 -4.87 -2.32 -5.26
C LEU A 126 -5.76 -1.07 -5.44
N TYR A 127 -5.16 0.12 -5.50
CA TYR A 127 -5.89 1.38 -5.58
C TYR A 127 -6.67 1.49 -6.89
N THR A 128 -6.11 0.98 -8.00
CA THR A 128 -6.83 0.90 -9.27
C THR A 128 -8.10 0.05 -9.13
N GLN A 129 -7.98 -1.13 -8.53
CA GLN A 129 -9.14 -2.00 -8.34
C GLN A 129 -10.17 -1.36 -7.41
N MET A 130 -9.74 -0.68 -6.34
CA MET A 130 -10.64 0.01 -5.43
C MET A 130 -11.41 1.16 -6.08
N ILE A 131 -10.78 1.90 -7.00
CA ILE A 131 -11.47 2.96 -7.76
C ILE A 131 -12.58 2.38 -8.64
N ILE A 132 -12.34 1.19 -9.22
CA ILE A 132 -13.30 0.50 -10.09
C ILE A 132 -14.45 -0.09 -9.27
N SER A 133 -14.12 -0.83 -8.21
CA SER A 133 -15.07 -1.66 -7.45
C SER A 133 -15.84 -0.90 -6.37
N SER A 134 -15.23 0.12 -5.73
CA SER A 134 -15.91 0.88 -4.69
C SER A 134 -17.15 1.56 -5.26
N LYS A 135 -18.14 1.82 -4.40
CA LYS A 135 -19.30 2.66 -4.75
C LYS A 135 -19.31 3.98 -3.96
N LEU A 136 -18.28 4.20 -3.16
CA LEU A 136 -18.17 5.31 -2.21
C LEU A 136 -17.30 6.40 -2.82
N SER A 137 -17.91 7.56 -3.09
CA SER A 137 -17.26 8.69 -3.77
C SER A 137 -15.99 9.14 -3.06
N GLU A 138 -16.08 9.29 -1.74
CA GLU A 138 -15.03 9.77 -0.86
C GLU A 138 -13.84 8.80 -0.84
N ALA A 139 -14.13 7.49 -0.78
CA ALA A 139 -13.10 6.46 -0.87
C ALA A 139 -12.40 6.49 -2.25
N LYS A 140 -13.17 6.60 -3.34
CA LYS A 140 -12.60 6.71 -4.69
C LYS A 140 -11.68 7.90 -4.85
N ASP A 141 -12.04 9.04 -4.28
CA ASP A 141 -11.24 10.26 -4.40
C ASP A 141 -9.93 10.14 -3.64
N ALA A 142 -9.94 9.53 -2.44
CA ALA A 142 -8.72 9.20 -1.73
C ALA A 142 -7.84 8.23 -2.52
N PHE A 143 -8.39 7.12 -3.03
CA PHE A 143 -7.64 6.15 -3.83
C PHE A 143 -7.07 6.79 -5.11
N ARG A 144 -7.80 7.69 -5.78
CA ARG A 144 -7.30 8.39 -6.97
C ARG A 144 -6.13 9.30 -6.66
N ARG A 145 -6.22 10.04 -5.54
CA ARG A 145 -5.14 10.92 -5.08
C ARG A 145 -3.90 10.09 -4.80
N LEU A 146 -4.02 9.05 -3.96
CA LEU A 146 -2.88 8.24 -3.55
C LEU A 146 -2.29 7.43 -4.71
N LEU A 147 -3.12 6.89 -5.62
CA LEU A 147 -2.65 6.27 -6.87
C LEU A 147 -1.72 7.17 -7.69
N LYS A 148 -1.95 8.49 -7.69
CA LYS A 148 -1.07 9.43 -8.40
C LYS A 148 0.27 9.60 -7.67
N GLU A 149 0.26 9.58 -6.35
CA GLU A 149 1.45 9.67 -5.50
C GLU A 149 2.32 8.40 -5.65
N GLU A 150 1.73 7.21 -5.60
CA GLU A 150 2.46 5.93 -5.80
C GLU A 150 3.08 5.80 -7.19
N LYS A 151 2.38 6.29 -8.22
CA LYS A 151 2.96 6.36 -9.57
C LYS A 151 4.19 7.25 -9.62
N ARG A 152 4.23 8.32 -8.83
CA ARG A 152 5.41 9.19 -8.72
C ARG A 152 6.52 8.50 -7.93
N HIS A 153 6.21 7.80 -6.84
CA HIS A 153 7.19 7.00 -6.09
C HIS A 153 7.86 5.96 -6.98
N LEU A 154 7.06 5.22 -7.76
CA LEU A 154 7.56 4.24 -8.73
C LEU A 154 8.52 4.88 -9.75
N VAL A 155 8.19 6.06 -10.27
CA VAL A 155 9.05 6.80 -11.21
C VAL A 155 10.35 7.23 -10.53
N ASP A 156 10.28 7.75 -9.30
CA ASP A 156 11.45 8.21 -8.56
C ASP A 156 12.41 7.05 -8.24
N LEU A 157 11.87 5.90 -7.81
CA LEU A 157 12.65 4.68 -7.56
C LEU A 157 13.29 4.13 -8.85
N GLN A 158 12.54 4.10 -9.96
CA GLN A 158 13.12 3.70 -11.26
C GLN A 158 14.18 4.66 -11.77
N ALA A 159 14.01 5.97 -11.54
CA ALA A 159 14.99 6.97 -11.90
C ALA A 159 16.26 6.82 -11.07
N TYR A 160 16.15 6.44 -9.80
CA TYR A 160 17.30 6.10 -8.95
C TYR A 160 18.06 4.90 -9.54
N LEU A 161 17.37 3.81 -9.87
CA LEU A 161 17.96 2.58 -10.39
C LEU A 161 18.72 2.77 -11.71
N LYS A 162 18.31 3.73 -12.56
CA LYS A 162 18.95 4.02 -13.85
C LYS A 162 20.20 4.91 -13.76
N ARG A 163 20.50 5.46 -12.57
CA ARG A 163 21.64 6.36 -12.35
C ARG A 163 22.91 5.63 -11.93
N GLU A 164 22.79 4.37 -11.50
CA GLU A 164 23.91 3.44 -11.28
C GLU A 164 24.25 2.67 -12.55
#